data_AF-A0A7X1LKZ1-F1
#
_entry.id   AF-A0A7X1LKZ1-F1
#
_cell.length_a   1.000
_cell.length_b   1.000
_cell.length_c   1.000
_cell.angle_alpha   90.00
_cell.angle_beta   90.00
_cell.angle_gamma   90.00
#
_symmetry.space_group_name_H-M   'P 1'
#
loop_
_entity.id
_entity.type
_entity.pdbx_description
1 polymer ?
#
loop_
_entity_poly.entity_id
_entity_poly.type
_entity_poly.pdbx_seq_one_letter_code
_entity_poly.pdbx_strand_id
1 'polypeptide(L)'
;MKIDKTAISFYEDYCDGYGAPGSTGNGYVSVLKVSVGTVPKTDDILIDGIVAYDRAEVNDAYVGQINMLTASSFCGLAGQVWGYDLAKHDSIAEDSNPTVLEVPQFDGSILKVYDAKPLLEAGVELFGTESKRRFTPLPGSHMICANKGVTAYRPTENREFKENEGYGVWCFIAISIAKDRDKDASLFIEDAGIWTENDNPEDLKKFLEDHRKAIVWSVVECGKDSHVAYDRTYVGFAYTIMKPGEIGTSLTCGPYVTLARKAVPEKGFGELNNLTLSQWLDVQGLEPIVKK
;
A
#
# COMPACT_ATOMS: atom_id res chain seq x y z
N MET A 1 -23.67 12.35 -15.74
CA MET A 1 -23.66 12.52 -14.28
C MET A 1 -22.20 12.56 -13.84
N LYS A 2 -21.76 13.60 -13.12
CA LYS A 2 -20.38 13.66 -12.62
C LYS A 2 -20.31 12.77 -11.38
N ILE A 3 -19.37 11.83 -11.33
CA ILE A 3 -19.19 10.96 -10.17
C ILE A 3 -18.64 11.81 -9.01
N ASP A 4 -19.31 11.75 -7.87
CA ASP A 4 -18.86 12.43 -6.66
C ASP A 4 -17.73 11.62 -6.01
N LYS A 5 -16.52 12.19 -6.01
CA LYS A 5 -15.32 11.57 -5.43
C LYS A 5 -15.07 11.99 -3.98
N THR A 6 -15.96 12.80 -3.39
CA THR A 6 -15.86 13.22 -1.99
C THR A 6 -15.89 11.99 -1.08
N ALA A 7 -14.91 11.89 -0.18
CA ALA A 7 -14.70 10.72 0.67
C ALA A 7 -14.38 11.17 2.10
N ILE A 8 -15.41 11.56 2.86
CA ILE A 8 -15.25 12.04 4.24
C ILE A 8 -16.00 11.10 5.19
N SER A 9 -15.29 10.57 6.17
CA SER A 9 -15.79 9.75 7.27
C SER A 9 -16.79 10.50 8.13
N PHE A 10 -17.65 9.76 8.84
CA PHE A 10 -18.47 10.31 9.90
C PHE A 10 -17.63 10.78 11.10
N TYR A 11 -16.47 10.17 11.32
CA TYR A 11 -15.63 10.39 12.50
C TYR A 11 -14.66 11.56 12.32
N GLU A 12 -14.39 12.25 13.44
CA GLU A 12 -13.48 13.39 13.47
C GLU A 12 -12.02 12.96 13.28
N ASP A 13 -11.60 11.92 14.00
CA ASP A 13 -10.19 11.52 14.11
C ASP A 13 -9.87 10.19 13.40
N TYR A 14 -10.87 9.48 12.86
CA TYR A 14 -10.68 8.17 12.26
C TYR A 14 -11.14 8.13 10.81
N CYS A 15 -10.29 7.55 9.97
CA CYS A 15 -10.73 7.06 8.67
C CYS A 15 -11.65 5.85 8.87
N ASP A 16 -12.57 5.63 7.95
CA ASP A 16 -13.48 4.47 8.00
C ASP A 16 -13.53 3.76 6.64
N GLY A 17 -13.97 2.51 6.62
CA GLY A 17 -14.06 1.71 5.39
C GLY A 17 -15.02 2.33 4.37
N TYR A 18 -14.69 2.23 3.09
CA TYR A 18 -15.60 2.63 2.02
C TYR A 18 -16.92 1.85 2.10
N GLY A 19 -18.04 2.57 1.96
CA GLY A 19 -19.39 2.02 2.09
C GLY A 19 -19.92 1.99 3.53
N ALA A 20 -19.14 2.43 4.52
CA ALA A 20 -19.64 2.62 5.88
C ALA A 20 -20.74 3.69 5.93
N PRO A 21 -21.80 3.50 6.74
CA PRO A 21 -22.90 4.44 6.83
C PRO A 21 -22.46 5.77 7.48
N GLY A 22 -23.00 6.88 6.99
CA GLY A 22 -22.79 8.21 7.57
C GLY A 22 -21.61 8.99 6.97
N SER A 23 -20.83 8.38 6.08
CA SER A 23 -19.82 9.10 5.29
C SER A 23 -20.46 10.10 4.34
N THR A 24 -19.78 11.22 4.10
CA THR A 24 -20.18 12.27 3.16
C THR A 24 -19.52 12.03 1.82
N GLY A 25 -20.35 11.99 0.77
CA GLY A 25 -19.97 11.73 -0.60
C GLY A 25 -20.03 10.25 -0.98
N ASN A 26 -19.69 9.95 -2.23
CA ASN A 26 -19.73 8.58 -2.78
C ASN A 26 -18.35 8.03 -3.14
N GLY A 27 -17.29 8.78 -2.82
CA GLY A 27 -15.92 8.42 -3.17
C GLY A 27 -15.22 7.58 -2.10
N TYR A 28 -13.99 7.22 -2.42
CA TYR A 28 -13.05 6.60 -1.49
C TYR A 28 -11.62 7.01 -1.81
N VAL A 29 -10.74 6.87 -0.82
CA VAL A 29 -9.32 7.11 -0.92
C VAL A 29 -8.59 5.79 -0.74
N SER A 30 -7.78 5.41 -1.73
CA SER A 30 -6.87 4.28 -1.64
C SER A 30 -5.53 4.76 -1.07
N VAL A 31 -4.98 4.02 -0.11
CA VAL A 31 -3.70 4.34 0.53
C VAL A 31 -2.78 3.15 0.32
N LEU A 32 -1.50 3.35 -0.03
CA LEU A 32 -0.58 2.23 -0.24
C LEU A 32 0.09 1.84 1.07
N LYS A 33 0.17 0.54 1.34
CA LYS A 33 0.97 -0.04 2.42
C LYS A 33 1.63 -1.33 1.97
N VAL A 34 2.91 -1.46 2.29
CA VAL A 34 3.62 -2.74 2.38
C VAL A 34 4.33 -2.77 3.72
N SER A 35 4.38 -3.92 4.36
CA SER A 35 5.10 -4.09 5.63
C SER A 35 5.43 -5.56 5.89
N VAL A 36 6.26 -5.78 6.91
CA VAL A 36 6.65 -7.10 7.40
C VAL A 36 6.61 -7.11 8.92
N GLY A 37 6.28 -8.27 9.49
CA GLY A 37 6.29 -8.52 10.92
C GLY A 37 7.05 -9.81 11.22
N THR A 38 7.82 -9.84 12.31
CA THR A 38 8.44 -11.08 12.80
C THR A 38 8.18 -11.29 14.28
N VAL A 39 8.11 -12.57 14.67
CA VAL A 39 7.98 -13.00 16.07
C VAL A 39 8.83 -14.24 16.32
N PRO A 40 9.35 -14.45 17.54
CA PRO A 40 9.91 -15.73 17.93
C PRO A 40 8.84 -16.83 17.84
N LYS A 41 9.21 -17.99 17.31
CA LYS A 41 8.35 -19.17 17.25
C LYS A 41 8.15 -19.73 18.66
N THR A 42 6.90 -20.03 18.99
CA THR A 42 6.46 -20.80 20.14
C THR A 42 6.01 -22.20 19.70
N ASP A 43 5.29 -22.93 20.56
CA ASP A 43 4.80 -24.27 20.21
C ASP A 43 3.66 -24.26 19.18
N ASP A 44 3.02 -23.11 18.95
CA ASP A 44 1.88 -22.96 18.05
C ASP A 44 2.19 -22.01 16.88
N ILE A 45 2.60 -22.61 15.75
CA ILE A 45 2.94 -21.89 14.52
C ILE A 45 1.76 -21.07 13.96
N LEU A 46 0.52 -21.50 14.21
CA LEU A 46 -0.66 -20.81 13.72
C LEU A 46 -0.85 -19.50 14.50
N ILE A 47 -0.78 -19.58 15.82
CA ILE A 47 -0.89 -18.41 16.69
C ILE A 47 0.26 -17.44 16.46
N ASP A 48 1.48 -17.94 16.34
CA ASP A 48 2.64 -17.10 16.02
C ASP A 48 2.48 -16.39 14.67
N GLY A 49 1.92 -17.08 13.66
CA GLY A 49 1.60 -16.50 12.36
C GLY A 49 0.58 -15.37 12.45
N ILE A 50 -0.45 -15.52 13.29
CA ILE A 50 -1.43 -14.44 13.56
C ILE A 50 -0.73 -13.24 14.21
N VAL A 51 0.12 -13.46 15.22
CA VAL A 51 0.83 -12.34 15.87
C VAL A 51 1.80 -11.65 14.91
N ALA A 52 2.49 -12.40 14.04
CA ALA A 52 3.36 -11.83 13.01
C ALA A 52 2.57 -11.01 11.97
N TYR A 53 1.37 -11.46 11.60
CA TYR A 53 0.45 -10.73 10.74
C TYR A 53 -0.01 -9.41 11.37
N ASP A 54 -0.53 -9.45 12.60
CA ASP A 54 -0.94 -8.25 13.35
C ASP A 54 0.22 -7.25 13.48
N ARG A 55 1.45 -7.77 13.64
CA ARG A 55 2.66 -6.93 13.68
C ARG A 55 2.92 -6.23 12.35
N ALA A 56 2.71 -6.90 11.22
CA ALA A 56 2.81 -6.28 9.91
C ALA A 56 1.71 -5.21 9.68
N GLU A 57 0.52 -5.38 10.26
CA GLU A 57 -0.53 -4.35 10.17
C GLU A 57 -0.16 -3.05 10.89
N VAL A 58 0.48 -3.14 12.05
CA VAL A 58 0.83 -1.97 12.87
C VAL A 58 2.18 -1.34 12.52
N ASN A 59 3.08 -2.08 11.88
CA ASN A 59 4.37 -1.57 11.41
C ASN A 59 4.18 -0.58 10.25
N ASP A 60 5.07 0.40 10.11
CA ASP A 60 4.99 1.46 9.08
C ASP A 60 3.67 2.27 9.19
N ALA A 61 2.93 2.41 8.09
CA ALA A 61 1.61 3.05 8.10
C ALA A 61 0.63 2.18 8.92
N TYR A 62 0.09 2.76 9.99
CA TYR A 62 -0.75 2.03 10.93
C TYR A 62 -2.12 1.67 10.34
N VAL A 63 -2.37 0.38 10.14
CA VAL A 63 -3.69 -0.15 9.72
C VAL A 63 -4.20 -1.26 10.63
N GLY A 64 -3.59 -1.44 11.81
CA GLY A 64 -3.95 -2.53 12.72
C GLY A 64 -5.32 -2.36 13.36
N GLN A 65 -5.80 -3.47 13.93
CA GLN A 65 -7.09 -3.56 14.62
C GLN A 65 -8.31 -3.34 13.72
N ILE A 66 -8.22 -3.65 12.43
CA ILE A 66 -9.35 -3.61 11.49
C ILE A 66 -9.84 -5.01 11.13
N ASN A 67 -11.04 -5.10 10.61
CA ASN A 67 -11.52 -6.30 9.92
C ASN A 67 -11.26 -6.14 8.42
N MET A 68 -10.17 -6.74 7.93
CA MET A 68 -9.77 -6.64 6.53
C MET A 68 -10.63 -7.54 5.62
N LEU A 69 -11.22 -6.95 4.57
CA LEU A 69 -12.04 -7.63 3.57
C LEU A 69 -11.36 -7.55 2.20
N THR A 70 -10.95 -8.68 1.64
CA THR A 70 -10.21 -8.71 0.37
C THR A 70 -11.08 -8.34 -0.83
N ALA A 71 -10.57 -7.44 -1.67
CA ALA A 71 -11.14 -7.05 -2.96
C ALA A 71 -10.23 -7.41 -4.14
N SER A 72 -10.78 -7.33 -5.36
CA SER A 72 -10.08 -7.67 -6.61
C SER A 72 -9.15 -6.59 -7.17
N SER A 73 -8.72 -5.64 -6.34
CA SER A 73 -7.57 -4.75 -6.62
C SER A 73 -7.74 -3.66 -7.71
N PHE A 74 -8.76 -2.80 -7.61
CA PHE A 74 -8.92 -1.61 -8.50
C PHE A 74 -9.16 -0.30 -7.74
N CYS A 75 -8.73 0.82 -8.32
CA CYS A 75 -9.13 2.18 -7.93
C CYS A 75 -9.92 2.83 -9.08
N GLY A 76 -11.25 2.72 -9.03
CA GLY A 76 -12.15 3.15 -10.09
C GLY A 76 -12.43 4.65 -10.12
N LEU A 77 -13.47 5.03 -10.85
CA LEU A 77 -13.79 6.43 -11.16
C LEU A 77 -14.13 7.26 -9.91
N ALA A 78 -14.73 6.63 -8.88
CA ALA A 78 -15.03 7.26 -7.59
C ALA A 78 -13.82 7.29 -6.63
N GLY A 79 -12.75 6.57 -6.97
CA GLY A 79 -11.56 6.42 -6.15
C GLY A 79 -10.51 7.51 -6.42
N GLN A 80 -9.84 7.91 -5.36
CA GLN A 80 -8.65 8.76 -5.39
C GLN A 80 -7.50 8.09 -4.64
N VAL A 81 -6.25 8.40 -4.98
CA VAL A 81 -5.07 7.82 -4.34
C VAL A 81 -4.41 8.87 -3.44
N TRP A 82 -4.24 8.57 -2.15
CA TRP A 82 -3.54 9.45 -1.22
C TRP A 82 -2.05 9.56 -1.58
N GLY A 83 -1.50 10.77 -1.54
CA GLY A 83 -0.13 11.04 -2.00
C GLY A 83 0.02 11.20 -3.51
N TYR A 84 -1.04 10.94 -4.29
CA TYR A 84 -1.05 11.16 -5.75
C TYR A 84 -2.12 12.16 -6.18
N ASP A 85 -3.39 11.84 -5.93
CA ASP A 85 -4.53 12.70 -6.27
C ASP A 85 -4.83 13.75 -5.19
N LEU A 86 -4.64 13.34 -3.93
CA LEU A 86 -4.94 14.10 -2.72
C LEU A 86 -3.66 14.24 -1.91
N ALA A 87 -3.37 15.43 -1.39
CA ALA A 87 -2.16 15.73 -0.64
C ALA A 87 -0.92 15.16 -1.35
N LYS A 88 -0.73 15.56 -2.61
CA LYS A 88 0.23 14.95 -3.53
C LYS A 88 1.64 15.00 -2.94
N HIS A 89 2.34 13.87 -2.90
CA HIS A 89 3.71 13.83 -2.38
C HIS A 89 4.58 14.83 -3.13
N ASP A 90 5.43 15.58 -2.40
CA ASP A 90 6.17 16.71 -2.97
C ASP A 90 7.02 16.30 -4.18
N SER A 91 7.72 15.15 -4.10
CA SER A 91 8.52 14.64 -5.22
C SER A 91 7.70 14.30 -6.47
N ILE A 92 6.43 13.89 -6.30
CA ILE A 92 5.52 13.61 -7.41
C ILE A 92 4.98 14.92 -7.98
N ALA A 93 4.71 15.92 -7.13
CA ALA A 93 4.30 17.25 -7.56
C ALA A 93 5.39 17.98 -8.36
N GLU A 94 6.65 17.77 -7.99
CA GLU A 94 7.84 18.33 -8.64
C GLU A 94 8.33 17.52 -9.86
N ASP A 95 7.73 16.35 -10.12
CA ASP A 95 8.17 15.38 -11.14
C ASP A 95 9.67 15.00 -11.02
N SER A 96 10.16 14.88 -9.78
CA SER A 96 11.57 14.66 -9.48
C SER A 96 11.95 13.19 -9.27
N ASN A 97 10.96 12.29 -9.27
CA ASN A 97 11.20 10.85 -9.11
C ASN A 97 11.81 10.26 -10.39
N PRO A 98 12.96 9.55 -10.31
CA PRO A 98 13.53 8.88 -11.47
C PRO A 98 12.67 7.69 -11.88
N THR A 99 12.58 7.47 -13.19
CA THR A 99 12.00 6.24 -13.75
C THR A 99 12.91 5.05 -13.43
N VAL A 100 12.33 3.98 -12.90
CA VAL A 100 13.02 2.72 -12.57
C VAL A 100 12.97 1.75 -13.75
N LEU A 101 11.88 1.75 -14.51
CA LEU A 101 11.68 0.89 -15.69
C LEU A 101 10.77 1.60 -16.70
N GLU A 102 11.00 1.34 -17.98
CA GLU A 102 10.09 1.72 -19.07
C GLU A 102 9.69 0.47 -19.84
N VAL A 103 8.39 0.27 -20.06
CA VAL A 103 7.87 -0.88 -20.81
C VAL A 103 6.87 -0.44 -21.87
N PRO A 104 6.84 -1.07 -23.06
CA PRO A 104 5.81 -0.82 -24.05
C PRO A 104 4.46 -1.39 -23.58
N GLN A 105 3.40 -0.66 -23.86
CA GLN A 105 2.01 -1.07 -23.66
C GLN A 105 1.42 -1.63 -24.97
N PHE A 106 0.26 -2.28 -24.89
CA PHE A 106 -0.42 -2.84 -26.06
C PHE A 106 -0.82 -1.80 -27.12
N ASP A 107 -0.99 -0.53 -26.72
CA ASP A 107 -1.29 0.60 -27.61
C ASP A 107 -0.04 1.23 -28.26
N GLY A 108 1.14 0.67 -27.99
CA GLY A 108 2.43 1.17 -28.48
C GLY A 108 3.04 2.32 -27.67
N SER A 109 2.33 2.85 -26.66
CA SER A 109 2.88 3.86 -25.77
C SER A 109 3.85 3.26 -24.74
N ILE A 110 4.70 4.11 -24.13
CA ILE A 110 5.63 3.69 -23.08
C ILE A 110 5.00 3.95 -21.71
N LEU A 111 4.90 2.91 -20.89
CA LEU A 111 4.57 3.00 -19.48
C LEU A 111 5.84 3.27 -18.68
N LYS A 112 5.88 4.42 -17.99
CA LYS A 112 6.94 4.74 -17.03
C LYS A 112 6.60 4.14 -15.68
N VAL A 113 7.60 3.49 -15.08
CA VAL A 113 7.50 2.85 -13.77
C VAL A 113 8.40 3.56 -12.78
N TYR A 114 7.87 3.87 -11.61
CA TYR A 114 8.52 4.59 -10.54
C TYR A 114 8.54 3.75 -9.27
N ASP A 115 9.43 4.11 -8.35
CA ASP A 115 9.40 3.59 -7.00
C ASP A 115 8.20 4.17 -6.22
N ALA A 116 7.45 3.33 -5.50
CA ALA A 116 6.27 3.74 -4.74
C ALA A 116 6.56 4.34 -3.37
N LYS A 117 7.82 4.49 -2.98
CA LYS A 117 8.24 5.12 -1.71
C LYS A 117 7.48 6.42 -1.40
N PRO A 118 7.33 7.38 -2.34
CA PRO A 118 6.52 8.59 -2.09
C PRO A 118 5.07 8.30 -1.63
N LEU A 119 4.43 7.27 -2.19
CA LEU A 119 3.04 6.92 -1.85
C LEU A 119 2.95 6.13 -0.53
N LEU A 120 3.96 5.31 -0.24
CA LEU A 120 4.09 4.60 1.04
C LEU A 120 4.34 5.60 2.19
N GLU A 121 5.23 6.56 1.97
CA GLU A 121 5.51 7.66 2.90
C GLU A 121 4.26 8.52 3.13
N ALA A 122 3.51 8.84 2.06
CA ALA A 122 2.24 9.54 2.20
C ALA A 122 1.23 8.77 3.06
N GLY A 123 1.18 7.44 2.95
CA GLY A 123 0.36 6.59 3.80
C GLY A 123 0.76 6.65 5.29
N VAL A 124 2.07 6.65 5.57
CA VAL A 124 2.60 6.88 6.93
C VAL A 124 2.20 8.25 7.45
N GLU A 125 2.26 9.30 6.62
CA GLU A 125 1.82 10.63 7.04
C GLU A 125 0.30 10.70 7.27
N LEU A 126 -0.53 9.95 6.54
CA LEU A 126 -1.97 9.98 6.80
C LEU A 126 -2.35 9.27 8.11
N PHE A 127 -1.95 8.00 8.23
CA PHE A 127 -2.37 7.15 9.34
C PHE A 127 -1.47 7.29 10.57
N GLY A 128 -0.23 7.73 10.37
CA GLY A 128 0.79 7.67 11.40
C GLY A 128 1.38 6.27 11.56
N THR A 129 2.17 6.12 12.61
CA THR A 129 2.76 4.83 13.02
C THR A 129 2.13 4.36 14.32
N GLU A 130 2.43 3.13 14.76
CA GLU A 130 1.97 2.59 16.05
C GLU A 130 2.18 3.57 17.22
N SER A 131 3.37 4.18 17.30
CA SER A 131 3.77 5.07 18.39
C SER A 131 3.39 6.54 18.16
N LYS A 132 3.04 6.93 16.93
CA LYS A 132 2.62 8.29 16.56
C LYS A 132 1.44 8.21 15.59
N ARG A 133 0.30 7.71 16.09
CA ARG A 133 -0.93 7.57 15.32
C ARG A 133 -1.50 8.94 14.94
N ARG A 134 -2.12 9.00 13.77
CA ARG A 134 -2.85 10.18 13.25
C ARG A 134 -4.27 9.76 12.90
N PHE A 135 -4.66 9.88 11.64
CA PHE A 135 -6.01 9.59 11.17
C PHE A 135 -6.15 8.12 10.78
N THR A 136 -5.84 7.21 11.71
CA THR A 136 -5.87 5.77 11.43
C THR A 136 -7.26 5.30 11.01
N PRO A 137 -7.38 4.13 10.37
CA PRO A 137 -8.62 3.37 10.38
C PRO A 137 -9.23 3.29 11.79
N LEU A 138 -10.56 3.34 11.86
CA LEU A 138 -11.31 3.13 13.09
C LEU A 138 -11.10 1.70 13.60
N PRO A 139 -10.71 1.49 14.87
CA PRO A 139 -10.58 0.15 15.45
C PRO A 139 -11.89 -0.64 15.37
N GLY A 140 -11.82 -1.87 14.85
CA GLY A 140 -12.95 -2.77 14.62
C GLY A 140 -13.76 -2.46 13.36
N SER A 141 -13.41 -1.43 12.58
CA SER A 141 -14.07 -1.14 11.30
C SER A 141 -13.89 -2.28 10.31
N HIS A 142 -14.88 -2.42 9.42
CA HIS A 142 -14.79 -3.34 8.29
C HIS A 142 -14.19 -2.58 7.11
N MET A 143 -12.98 -2.96 6.72
CA MET A 143 -12.21 -2.23 5.72
C MET A 143 -11.96 -3.12 4.53
N ILE A 144 -12.51 -2.71 3.39
CA ILE A 144 -12.21 -3.33 2.12
C ILE A 144 -10.78 -2.96 1.74
N CYS A 145 -9.98 -3.95 1.34
CA CYS A 145 -8.58 -3.80 0.97
C CYS A 145 -8.27 -4.63 -0.28
N ALA A 146 -7.50 -4.06 -1.19
CA ALA A 146 -6.66 -4.85 -2.09
C ALA A 146 -5.51 -5.41 -1.23
N ASN A 147 -5.47 -6.70 -0.93
CA ASN A 147 -4.45 -7.23 -0.02
C ASN A 147 -3.94 -8.62 -0.37
N LYS A 148 -2.69 -8.87 0.00
CA LYS A 148 -2.03 -10.18 -0.07
C LYS A 148 -0.95 -10.26 1.00
N GLY A 149 -0.52 -11.48 1.32
CA GLY A 149 0.58 -11.70 2.24
C GLY A 149 1.03 -13.15 2.22
N VAL A 150 2.16 -13.41 2.87
CA VAL A 150 2.63 -14.77 3.14
C VAL A 150 3.23 -14.84 4.53
N THR A 151 3.10 -15.99 5.18
CA THR A 151 3.73 -16.28 6.47
C THR A 151 4.66 -17.46 6.31
N ALA A 152 5.87 -17.36 6.86
CA ALA A 152 6.86 -18.43 6.80
C ALA A 152 7.66 -18.54 8.10
N TYR A 153 8.14 -19.75 8.38
CA TYR A 153 9.03 -20.05 9.50
C TYR A 153 10.49 -20.17 9.02
N ARG A 154 11.46 -19.67 9.80
CA ARG A 154 12.88 -20.00 9.63
C ARG A 154 13.33 -21.05 10.66
N PRO A 155 13.52 -22.32 10.28
CA PRO A 155 14.09 -23.37 11.12
C PRO A 155 15.39 -22.96 11.83
N THR A 156 15.60 -23.50 13.04
CA THR A 156 16.88 -23.39 13.75
C THR A 156 17.93 -24.35 13.21
N GLU A 157 17.48 -25.46 12.63
CA GLU A 157 18.35 -26.49 12.05
C GLU A 157 18.75 -26.13 10.62
N ASN A 158 20.01 -26.43 10.28
CA ASN A 158 20.48 -26.34 8.91
C ASN A 158 20.02 -27.59 8.13
N ARG A 159 18.87 -27.50 7.47
CA ARG A 159 18.26 -28.54 6.63
C ARG A 159 17.53 -27.89 5.46
N GLU A 160 17.12 -28.72 4.49
CA GLU A 160 16.21 -28.26 3.44
C GLU A 160 14.90 -27.73 4.03
N PHE A 161 14.41 -26.63 3.45
CA PHE A 161 13.14 -26.04 3.83
C PHE A 161 11.97 -26.90 3.38
N LYS A 162 10.94 -26.96 4.22
CA LYS A 162 9.63 -27.53 3.90
C LYS A 162 8.73 -26.43 3.34
N GLU A 163 7.52 -26.82 2.98
CA GLU A 163 6.46 -25.87 2.63
C GLU A 163 6.27 -24.83 3.76
N ASN A 164 6.13 -23.55 3.37
CA ASN A 164 6.02 -22.41 4.27
C ASN A 164 7.24 -22.19 5.21
N GLU A 165 8.42 -22.62 4.78
CA GLU A 165 9.69 -22.31 5.44
C GLU A 165 10.64 -21.57 4.51
N GLY A 166 11.47 -20.69 5.08
CA GLY A 166 12.46 -19.94 4.32
C GLY A 166 13.33 -19.05 5.19
N TYR A 167 14.30 -18.38 4.57
CA TYR A 167 15.13 -17.38 5.21
C TYR A 167 14.39 -16.07 5.42
N GLY A 168 13.49 -15.71 4.50
CA GLY A 168 12.81 -14.42 4.51
C GLY A 168 11.42 -14.45 3.92
N VAL A 169 10.67 -13.38 4.14
CA VAL A 169 9.38 -13.10 3.51
C VAL A 169 9.43 -11.74 2.83
N TRP A 170 8.67 -11.58 1.75
CA TRP A 170 8.58 -10.34 1.00
C TRP A 170 7.18 -10.13 0.43
N CYS A 171 6.85 -8.88 0.09
CA CYS A 171 5.62 -8.51 -0.61
C CYS A 171 5.80 -7.28 -1.49
N PHE A 172 4.97 -7.15 -2.52
CA PHE A 172 4.88 -6.02 -3.44
C PHE A 172 3.50 -5.39 -3.40
N ILE A 173 3.47 -4.07 -3.63
CA ILE A 173 2.29 -3.37 -4.09
C ILE A 173 2.66 -2.55 -5.34
N ALA A 174 1.78 -2.56 -6.34
CA ALA A 174 1.85 -1.65 -7.46
C ALA A 174 0.51 -0.94 -7.64
N ILE A 175 0.55 0.33 -8.06
CA ILE A 175 -0.62 1.08 -8.51
C ILE A 175 -0.34 1.68 -9.89
N SER A 176 -1.16 1.31 -10.87
CA SER A 176 -1.09 1.78 -12.25
C SER A 176 -2.20 2.78 -12.51
N ILE A 177 -1.81 4.02 -12.78
CA ILE A 177 -2.73 5.14 -12.98
C ILE A 177 -3.25 5.09 -14.42
N ALA A 178 -4.55 4.88 -14.62
CA ALA A 178 -5.12 4.83 -15.98
C ALA A 178 -4.94 6.18 -16.70
N LYS A 179 -4.78 6.15 -18.02
CA LYS A 179 -4.66 7.39 -18.82
C LYS A 179 -5.96 8.21 -18.82
N ASP A 180 -7.10 7.52 -18.93
CA ASP A 180 -8.42 8.14 -18.89
C ASP A 180 -9.18 7.64 -17.66
N ARG A 181 -9.03 8.36 -16.54
CA ARG A 181 -9.67 8.02 -15.26
C ARG A 181 -11.12 8.45 -15.15
N ASP A 182 -11.69 9.03 -16.21
CA ASP A 182 -13.13 9.25 -16.31
C ASP A 182 -13.85 8.06 -16.96
N LYS A 183 -13.09 7.13 -17.55
CA LYS A 183 -13.58 5.92 -18.21
C LYS A 183 -13.06 4.63 -17.57
N ASP A 184 -11.76 4.58 -17.28
CA ASP A 184 -11.05 3.38 -16.90
C ASP A 184 -10.61 3.41 -15.42
N ALA A 185 -10.58 2.24 -14.80
CA ALA A 185 -10.09 2.10 -13.43
C ALA A 185 -8.55 2.00 -13.41
N SER A 186 -7.95 2.61 -12.39
CA SER A 186 -6.57 2.31 -12.01
C SER A 186 -6.49 0.91 -11.42
N LEU A 187 -5.34 0.24 -11.59
CA LEU A 187 -5.12 -1.15 -11.22
C LEU A 187 -4.14 -1.26 -10.06
N PHE A 188 -4.51 -2.03 -9.03
CA PHE A 188 -3.57 -2.53 -8.04
C PHE A 188 -3.04 -3.91 -8.46
N ILE A 189 -1.76 -4.16 -8.22
CA ILE A 189 -1.17 -5.51 -8.28
C ILE A 189 -0.43 -5.77 -6.98
N GLU A 190 -0.76 -6.90 -6.36
CA GLU A 190 -0.13 -7.39 -5.14
C GLU A 190 0.56 -8.72 -5.38
N ASP A 191 1.76 -8.84 -4.83
CA ASP A 191 2.47 -10.11 -4.81
C ASP A 191 3.14 -10.34 -3.45
N ALA A 192 3.38 -11.60 -3.12
CA ALA A 192 4.05 -11.97 -1.88
C ALA A 192 4.72 -13.34 -2.05
N GLY A 193 5.85 -13.53 -1.37
CA GLY A 193 6.58 -14.78 -1.47
C GLY A 193 7.59 -15.00 -0.35
N ILE A 194 8.12 -16.22 -0.36
CA ILE A 194 9.10 -16.71 0.60
C ILE A 194 10.47 -16.72 -0.08
N TRP A 195 11.50 -16.27 0.62
CA TRP A 195 12.88 -16.28 0.16
C TRP A 195 13.61 -17.50 0.72
N THR A 196 14.08 -18.38 -0.15
CA THR A 196 14.69 -19.68 0.22
C THR A 196 16.17 -19.78 -0.14
N GLU A 197 16.74 -18.81 -0.86
CA GLU A 197 18.08 -18.94 -1.42
C GLU A 197 19.20 -18.81 -0.38
N ASN A 198 19.16 -17.76 0.45
CA ASN A 198 20.17 -17.50 1.49
C ASN A 198 19.65 -16.50 2.54
N ASP A 199 20.42 -16.25 3.59
CA ASP A 199 20.10 -15.27 4.64
C ASP A 199 20.73 -13.89 4.43
N ASN A 200 21.18 -13.58 3.21
CA ASN A 200 21.75 -12.29 2.87
C ASN A 200 20.64 -11.31 2.45
N PRO A 201 20.36 -10.24 3.22
CA PRO A 201 19.32 -9.29 2.88
C PRO A 201 19.57 -8.53 1.56
N GLU A 202 20.83 -8.33 1.16
CA GLU A 202 21.15 -7.65 -0.10
C GLU A 202 20.84 -8.51 -1.33
N ASP A 203 20.97 -9.84 -1.22
CA ASP A 203 20.60 -10.75 -2.31
C ASP A 203 19.08 -10.79 -2.50
N LEU A 204 18.33 -10.84 -1.40
CA LEU A 204 16.87 -10.70 -1.43
C LEU A 204 16.47 -9.34 -2.02
N LYS A 205 17.08 -8.24 -1.59
CA LYS A 205 16.80 -6.92 -2.17
C LYS A 205 17.06 -6.89 -3.67
N LYS A 206 18.19 -7.43 -4.13
CA LYS A 206 18.52 -7.52 -5.55
C LYS A 206 17.48 -8.33 -6.33
N PHE A 207 17.05 -9.46 -5.79
CA PHE A 207 15.96 -10.24 -6.36
C PHE A 207 14.69 -9.40 -6.49
N LEU A 208 14.30 -8.63 -5.47
CA LEU A 208 13.11 -7.78 -5.50
C LEU A 208 13.23 -6.66 -6.54
N GLU A 209 14.38 -6.00 -6.64
CA GLU A 209 14.59 -4.98 -7.68
C GLU A 209 14.43 -5.56 -9.09
N ASP A 210 14.92 -6.79 -9.32
CA ASP A 210 14.71 -7.49 -10.59
C ASP A 210 13.24 -7.97 -10.76
N HIS A 211 12.58 -8.42 -9.69
CA HIS A 211 11.20 -8.92 -9.71
C HIS A 211 10.17 -7.84 -10.07
N ARG A 212 10.50 -6.55 -9.94
CA ARG A 212 9.69 -5.44 -10.49
C ARG A 212 9.28 -5.67 -11.94
N LYS A 213 10.16 -6.29 -12.75
CA LYS A 213 9.87 -6.63 -14.16
C LYS A 213 8.67 -7.56 -14.30
N ALA A 214 8.54 -8.56 -13.41
CA ALA A 214 7.42 -9.49 -13.42
C ALA A 214 6.12 -8.81 -12.95
N ILE A 215 6.19 -7.98 -11.91
CA ILE A 215 5.07 -7.15 -11.46
C ILE A 215 4.57 -6.26 -12.61
N VAL A 216 5.47 -5.55 -13.28
CA VAL A 216 5.11 -4.65 -14.38
C VAL A 216 4.62 -5.40 -15.62
N TRP A 217 5.19 -6.58 -15.93
CA TRP A 217 4.65 -7.45 -16.96
C TRP A 217 3.17 -7.79 -16.70
N SER A 218 2.83 -8.16 -15.47
CA SER A 218 1.43 -8.46 -15.11
C SER A 218 0.50 -7.25 -15.30
N VAL A 219 0.97 -6.04 -14.98
CA VAL A 219 0.22 -4.78 -15.24
C VAL A 219 -0.09 -4.62 -16.72
N VAL A 220 0.92 -4.82 -17.58
CA VAL A 220 0.76 -4.65 -19.04
C VAL A 220 -0.20 -5.69 -19.61
N GLU A 221 -0.12 -6.96 -19.19
CA GLU A 221 -1.07 -7.99 -19.65
C GLU A 221 -2.49 -7.72 -19.13
N CYS A 222 -2.68 -7.35 -17.86
CA CYS A 222 -4.01 -6.97 -17.35
C CYS A 222 -4.60 -5.76 -18.09
N GLY A 223 -3.77 -4.75 -18.38
CA GLY A 223 -4.15 -3.59 -19.18
C GLY A 223 -4.56 -3.98 -20.60
N LYS A 224 -3.81 -4.88 -21.24
CA LYS A 224 -4.13 -5.41 -22.57
C LYS A 224 -5.45 -6.18 -22.60
N ASP A 225 -5.67 -7.06 -21.62
CA ASP A 225 -6.90 -7.85 -21.53
C ASP A 225 -8.14 -6.97 -21.36
N SER A 226 -8.01 -5.93 -20.52
CA SER A 226 -9.10 -4.98 -20.24
C SER A 226 -9.15 -3.78 -21.20
N HIS A 227 -8.21 -3.70 -22.15
CA HIS A 227 -8.04 -2.58 -23.09
C HIS A 227 -7.87 -1.22 -22.38
N VAL A 228 -7.10 -1.19 -21.29
CA VAL A 228 -6.76 0.00 -20.50
C VAL A 228 -5.26 0.27 -20.57
N ALA A 229 -4.89 1.43 -21.11
CA ALA A 229 -3.53 1.93 -21.05
C ALA A 229 -3.33 2.81 -19.82
N TYR A 230 -2.17 2.69 -19.18
CA TYR A 230 -1.80 3.43 -17.97
C TYR A 230 -0.83 4.57 -18.32
N ASP A 231 -0.95 5.69 -17.61
CA ASP A 231 -0.04 6.85 -17.71
C ASP A 231 1.30 6.53 -17.03
N ARG A 232 1.23 5.98 -15.82
CA ARG A 232 2.39 5.65 -14.98
C ARG A 232 2.05 4.54 -13.99
N THR A 233 3.08 3.85 -13.51
CA THR A 233 2.97 2.85 -12.45
C THR A 233 3.94 3.15 -11.32
N TYR A 234 3.50 3.00 -10.08
CA TYR A 234 4.36 3.04 -8.90
C TYR A 234 4.45 1.64 -8.32
N VAL A 235 5.66 1.13 -8.07
CA VAL A 235 5.90 -0.19 -7.48
C VAL A 235 6.70 -0.05 -6.20
N GLY A 236 6.27 -0.67 -5.13
CA GLY A 236 6.98 -0.73 -3.85
C GLY A 236 6.97 -2.13 -3.28
N PHE A 237 7.92 -2.42 -2.39
CA PHE A 237 8.01 -3.71 -1.72
C PHE A 237 8.51 -3.56 -0.28
N ALA A 238 8.21 -4.57 0.53
CA ALA A 238 8.77 -4.75 1.86
C ALA A 238 9.29 -6.18 2.00
N TYR A 239 10.32 -6.37 2.79
CA TYR A 239 10.93 -7.68 3.01
C TYR A 239 11.67 -7.74 4.34
N THR A 240 11.90 -8.96 4.82
CA THR A 240 12.79 -9.21 5.96
C THR A 240 13.42 -10.59 5.84
N ILE A 241 14.64 -10.73 6.36
CA ILE A 241 15.25 -12.01 6.68
C ILE A 241 14.94 -12.31 8.14
N MET A 242 14.15 -13.36 8.39
CA MET A 242 13.85 -13.83 9.75
C MET A 242 15.13 -14.35 10.41
N LYS A 243 15.24 -14.30 11.74
CA LYS A 243 16.29 -15.05 12.47
C LYS A 243 15.91 -16.53 12.58
N PRO A 244 16.88 -17.45 12.74
CA PRO A 244 16.56 -18.84 13.05
C PRO A 244 15.67 -18.93 14.29
N GLY A 245 14.56 -19.66 14.19
CA GLY A 245 13.55 -19.72 15.25
C GLY A 245 12.49 -18.62 15.18
N GLU A 246 12.45 -17.76 14.17
CA GLU A 246 11.40 -16.75 13.98
C GLU A 246 10.39 -17.15 12.91
N ILE A 247 9.17 -16.66 13.07
CA ILE A 247 8.12 -16.63 12.06
C ILE A 247 8.03 -15.20 11.53
N GLY A 248 7.97 -15.08 10.21
CA GLY A 248 7.82 -13.81 9.51
C GLY A 248 6.55 -13.80 8.68
N THR A 249 5.91 -12.64 8.62
CA THR A 249 4.77 -12.37 7.75
C THR A 249 5.05 -11.12 6.93
N SER A 250 4.78 -11.18 5.63
CA SER A 250 4.70 -10.00 4.76
C SER A 250 3.25 -9.64 4.48
N LEU A 251 2.96 -8.34 4.38
CA LEU A 251 1.64 -7.81 4.12
C LEU A 251 1.74 -6.67 3.10
N THR A 252 1.01 -6.82 2.00
CA THR A 252 0.72 -5.75 1.05
C THR A 252 -0.77 -5.44 1.13
N CYS A 253 -1.10 -4.15 1.21
CA CYS A 253 -2.45 -3.70 1.46
C CYS A 253 -2.70 -2.31 0.86
N GLY A 254 -3.78 -2.19 0.08
CA GLY A 254 -4.37 -0.96 -0.40
C GLY A 254 -5.76 -0.77 0.20
N PRO A 255 -5.90 -0.26 1.45
CA PRO A 255 -7.21 0.00 2.04
C PRO A 255 -7.98 1.08 1.28
N TYR A 256 -9.29 0.88 1.17
CA TYR A 256 -10.24 1.85 0.62
C TYR A 256 -10.97 2.57 1.75
N VAL A 257 -10.60 3.82 1.99
CA VAL A 257 -11.07 4.59 3.15
C VAL A 257 -11.89 5.81 2.77
N THR A 258 -12.70 6.28 3.70
CA THR A 258 -13.18 7.65 3.77
C THR A 258 -12.36 8.39 4.83
N LEU A 259 -11.94 9.63 4.53
CA LEU A 259 -10.99 10.36 5.37
C LEU A 259 -11.64 10.88 6.65
N ALA A 260 -10.95 10.80 7.79
CA ALA A 260 -11.34 11.50 9.01
C ALA A 260 -11.65 12.97 8.73
N ARG A 261 -12.67 13.56 9.38
CA ARG A 261 -13.04 14.97 9.11
C ARG A 261 -11.90 15.93 9.37
N LYS A 262 -11.11 15.70 10.42
CA LYS A 262 -9.92 16.51 10.72
C LYS A 262 -8.75 16.26 9.77
N ALA A 263 -8.77 15.23 8.93
CA ALA A 263 -7.79 15.09 7.85
C ALA A 263 -8.12 16.03 6.67
N VAL A 264 -9.34 16.55 6.61
CA VAL A 264 -9.83 17.43 5.55
C VAL A 264 -9.64 18.90 5.96
N PRO A 265 -9.03 19.75 5.11
CA PRO A 265 -8.91 21.18 5.40
C PRO A 265 -10.27 21.86 5.60
N GLU A 266 -10.33 22.94 6.37
CA GLU A 266 -11.57 23.70 6.60
C GLU A 266 -12.24 24.20 5.31
N LYS A 267 -11.43 24.45 4.26
CA LYS A 267 -11.91 24.83 2.92
C LYS A 267 -12.64 23.71 2.19
N GLY A 268 -12.60 22.48 2.72
CA GLY A 268 -13.31 21.31 2.21
C GLY A 268 -12.41 20.30 1.48
N PHE A 269 -13.01 19.14 1.16
CA PHE A 269 -12.31 17.99 0.58
C PHE A 269 -11.59 18.29 -0.73
N GLY A 270 -12.17 19.11 -1.60
CA GLY A 270 -11.57 19.48 -2.88
C GLY A 270 -10.24 20.25 -2.75
N GLU A 271 -9.95 20.87 -1.62
CA GLU A 271 -8.67 21.57 -1.40
C GLU A 271 -7.50 20.59 -1.40
N LEU A 272 -7.71 19.34 -0.96
CA LEU A 272 -6.69 18.30 -0.93
C LEU A 272 -6.13 17.99 -2.33
N ASN A 273 -6.88 18.24 -3.41
CA ASN A 273 -6.39 18.07 -4.78
C ASN A 273 -5.31 19.11 -5.17
N ASN A 274 -5.24 20.22 -4.46
CA ASN A 274 -4.34 21.33 -4.74
C ASN A 274 -3.15 21.40 -3.79
N LEU A 275 -3.19 20.63 -2.69
CA LEU A 275 -2.12 20.61 -1.69
C LEU A 275 -1.07 19.56 -2.06
N THR A 276 0.20 19.92 -1.85
CA THR A 276 1.23 18.91 -1.66
C THR A 276 1.13 18.29 -0.27
N LEU A 277 1.82 17.17 -0.03
CA LEU A 277 1.81 16.49 1.26
C LEU A 277 2.38 17.40 2.37
N SER A 278 3.49 18.11 2.11
CA SER A 278 4.05 19.07 3.07
C SER A 278 3.08 20.21 3.39
N GLN A 279 2.39 20.75 2.39
CA GLN A 279 1.39 21.79 2.60
C GLN A 279 0.19 21.27 3.40
N TRP A 280 -0.25 20.04 3.16
CA TRP A 280 -1.30 19.41 3.96
C TRP A 280 -0.88 19.25 5.42
N LEU A 281 0.35 18.81 5.68
CA LEU A 281 0.91 18.72 7.03
C LEU A 281 0.88 20.07 7.74
N ASP A 282 1.34 21.13 7.06
CA ASP A 282 1.36 22.50 7.61
C ASP A 282 -0.07 23.00 7.91
N VAL A 283 -1.01 22.80 6.98
CA VAL A 283 -2.43 23.19 7.14
C VAL A 283 -3.07 22.47 8.32
N GLN A 284 -2.71 21.20 8.55
CA GLN A 284 -3.23 20.42 9.67
C GLN A 284 -2.43 20.61 10.98
N GLY A 285 -1.35 21.40 10.97
CA GLY A 285 -0.47 21.58 12.12
C GLY A 285 0.24 20.30 12.56
N LEU A 286 0.62 19.44 11.61
CA LEU A 286 1.23 18.14 11.86
C LEU A 286 2.73 18.15 11.55
N GLU A 287 3.54 17.76 12.53
CA GLU A 287 4.97 17.53 12.33
C GLU A 287 5.23 16.25 11.52
N PRO A 288 6.01 16.29 10.41
CA PRO A 288 6.34 15.13 9.59
C PRO A 288 6.80 13.92 10.42
N ILE A 289 6.38 12.73 10.02
CA ILE A 289 6.83 11.46 10.60
C ILE A 289 8.01 10.92 9.81
N VAL A 290 7.86 10.90 8.50
CA VAL A 290 8.89 10.53 7.54
C VAL A 290 9.88 11.68 7.45
N LYS A 291 11.15 11.40 7.75
CA LYS A 291 12.23 12.38 7.62
C LYS A 291 12.72 12.37 6.17
N LYS A 292 12.87 13.57 5.59
CA LYS A 292 13.49 13.79 4.28
C LYS A 292 14.95 13.34 4.27
#